data_AF-A0A2N6A2Q4-F1
#
_entry.id   AF-A0A2N6A2Q4-F1
#
_cell.length_a   1.000
_cell.length_b   1.000
_cell.length_c   1.000
_cell.angle_alpha   90.00
_cell.angle_beta   90.00
_cell.angle_gamma   90.00
#
_symmetry.space_group_name_H-M   'P 1'
#
loop_
_entity.id
_entity.type
_entity.pdbx_description
1 polymer ?
#
loop_
_entity_poly.entity_id
_entity_poly.type
_entity_poly.pdbx_seq_one_letter_code
_entity_poly.pdbx_strand_id
1 'polypeptide(L)'
;IVTFDRTRENLFKNQDKAFDEVVNISVNQTIVRSINTSVTTLFVLLAIYFFGGESIKNFVLALILGVIIGTYSSIFVASPLLAIWRKSK
;
A
#
# COMPACT_ATOMS: atom_id res chain seq x y z
N ILE A 1 -0.42 3.91 -4.87
CA ILE A 1 -0.34 3.95 -6.36
C ILE A 1 -0.82 2.64 -6.96
N VAL A 2 -0.13 1.50 -6.71
CA VAL A 2 -0.49 0.19 -7.30
C VAL A 2 -1.96 -0.20 -7.06
N THR A 3 -2.48 -0.04 -5.84
CA THR A 3 -3.89 -0.31 -5.50
C THR A 3 -4.87 0.55 -6.29
N PHE A 4 -4.56 1.85 -6.45
CA PHE A 4 -5.38 2.80 -7.19
C PHE A 4 -5.38 2.50 -8.68
N ASP A 5 -4.21 2.20 -9.24
CA ASP A 5 -4.07 1.86 -10.66
C ASP A 5 -4.88 0.59 -10.98
N ARG A 6 -4.78 -0.43 -10.11
CA ARG A 6 -5.58 -1.65 -10.25
C ARG A 6 -7.08 -1.41 -10.10
N THR A 7 -7.48 -0.50 -9.21
CA THR A 7 -8.88 -0.11 -9.04
C THR A 7 -9.42 0.54 -10.30
N ARG A 8 -8.65 1.42 -10.95
CA ARG A 8 -9.05 2.02 -12.24
C ARG A 8 -9.17 0.97 -13.33
N GLU A 9 -8.22 0.05 -13.44
CA GLU A 9 -8.25 -1.02 -14.44
C GLU A 9 -9.45 -1.96 -14.25
N ASN A 10 -9.71 -2.39 -13.01
CA ASN A 10 -10.84 -3.27 -12.70
C ASN A 10 -12.19 -2.56 -12.85
N LEU A 11 -12.25 -1.24 -12.67
CA LEU A 11 -13.46 -0.45 -12.93
C LEU A 11 -13.81 -0.40 -14.42
N PHE A 12 -12.81 -0.33 -15.30
CA PHE A 12 -13.04 -0.41 -16.75
C PHE A 12 -13.43 -1.82 -17.20
N LYS A 13 -12.89 -2.87 -16.55
CA LYS A 13 -13.16 -4.29 -16.89
C LYS A 13 -14.46 -4.83 -16.30
N ASN A 14 -14.93 -4.30 -15.18
CA ASN A 14 -16.12 -4.79 -14.46
C ASN A 14 -17.16 -3.67 -14.32
N GLN A 15 -17.64 -3.16 -15.46
CA GLN A 15 -18.60 -2.04 -15.48
C GLN A 15 -19.95 -2.41 -14.85
N ASP A 16 -20.25 -3.70 -14.79
CA ASP A 16 -21.53 -4.24 -14.32
C ASP A 16 -21.56 -4.48 -12.80
N LYS A 17 -20.42 -4.35 -12.12
CA LYS A 17 -20.28 -4.63 -10.68
C LYS A 17 -20.38 -3.35 -9.85
N ALA A 18 -20.86 -3.50 -8.61
CA ALA A 18 -20.88 -2.40 -7.65
C ALA A 18 -19.46 -1.88 -7.39
N PHE A 19 -19.30 -0.57 -7.26
CA PHE A 19 -17.99 0.08 -7.06
C PHE A 19 -17.23 -0.50 -5.86
N ASP A 20 -17.94 -0.78 -4.76
CA ASP A 20 -17.36 -1.37 -3.55
C ASP A 20 -16.81 -2.78 -3.80
N GLU A 21 -17.46 -3.57 -4.65
CA GLU A 21 -16.99 -4.90 -5.04
C GLU A 21 -15.72 -4.80 -5.89
N VAL A 22 -15.68 -3.85 -6.83
CA VAL A 22 -14.50 -3.59 -7.67
C VAL A 22 -13.30 -3.16 -6.82
N VAL A 23 -13.51 -2.32 -5.81
CA VAL A 23 -12.46 -1.91 -4.87
C VAL A 23 -11.96 -3.13 -4.08
N ASN A 24 -12.85 -3.94 -3.52
CA ASN A 24 -12.47 -5.15 -2.76
C ASN A 24 -11.66 -6.15 -3.61
N ILE A 25 -12.08 -6.37 -4.86
CA ILE A 25 -11.34 -7.23 -5.81
C ILE A 25 -9.94 -6.66 -6.08
N SER A 26 -9.84 -5.35 -6.28
CA SER A 26 -8.57 -4.68 -6.58
C SER A 26 -7.58 -4.73 -5.42
N VAL A 27 -8.07 -4.58 -4.19
CA VAL A 27 -7.27 -4.72 -2.96
C VAL A 27 -6.75 -6.14 -2.83
N ASN A 28 -7.61 -7.16 -2.94
CA ASN A 28 -7.20 -8.56 -2.84
C ASN A 28 -6.15 -8.95 -3.88
N GLN A 29 -6.25 -8.43 -5.11
CA GLN A 29 -5.26 -8.69 -6.17
C GLN A 29 -3.91 -8.02 -5.93
N THR A 30 -3.85 -6.92 -5.18
CA THR A 30 -2.62 -6.12 -5.00
C THR A 30 -1.95 -6.33 -3.66
N ILE A 31 -2.69 -6.82 -2.64
CA ILE A 31 -2.19 -7.07 -1.28
C ILE A 31 -0.89 -7.88 -1.27
N VAL A 32 -0.85 -9.03 -1.96
CA VAL A 32 0.32 -9.92 -1.92
C VAL A 32 1.55 -9.23 -2.50
N ARG A 33 1.39 -8.53 -3.63
CA ARG A 33 2.49 -7.80 -4.27
C ARG A 33 2.99 -6.66 -3.39
N SER A 34 2.07 -5.84 -2.87
CA SER A 34 2.42 -4.67 -2.04
C SER A 34 3.07 -5.07 -0.73
N ILE A 35 2.60 -6.15 -0.09
CA ILE A 35 3.24 -6.69 1.12
C ILE A 35 4.64 -7.19 0.76
N ASN A 36 4.80 -7.99 -0.30
CA ASN A 36 6.11 -8.52 -0.68
C ASN A 36 7.14 -7.42 -0.92
N THR A 37 6.78 -6.35 -1.63
CA THR A 37 7.69 -5.22 -1.84
C THR A 37 8.02 -4.46 -0.55
N SER A 38 7.09 -4.40 0.40
CA SER A 38 7.29 -3.70 1.67
C SER A 38 8.11 -4.53 2.66
N VAL A 39 7.94 -5.85 2.65
CA VAL A 39 8.73 -6.78 3.46
C VAL A 39 10.17 -6.83 2.96
N THR A 40 10.41 -6.87 1.65
CA THR A 40 11.77 -6.88 1.12
C THR A 40 12.50 -5.57 1.39
N THR A 41 11.83 -4.41 1.31
CA THR A 41 12.43 -3.12 1.70
C THR A 41 12.72 -3.06 3.19
N LEU A 42 11.79 -3.53 4.05
CA LEU A 42 12.02 -3.62 5.50
C LEU A 42 13.20 -4.52 5.83
N PHE A 43 13.35 -5.65 5.14
CA PHE A 43 14.49 -6.55 5.35
C PHE A 43 15.83 -5.85 5.09
N VAL A 44 15.93 -5.10 3.99
CA VAL A 44 17.14 -4.32 3.66
C VAL A 44 17.36 -3.21 4.69
N LEU A 45 16.31 -2.48 5.08
CA LEU A 45 16.42 -1.40 6.06
C LEU A 45 16.84 -1.92 7.44
N LEU A 46 16.34 -3.09 7.86
CA LEU A 46 16.75 -3.73 9.10
C LEU A 46 18.23 -4.13 9.07
N ALA A 47 18.70 -4.69 7.95
CA ALA A 47 20.13 -4.98 7.79
C ALA A 47 20.98 -3.71 7.92
N ILE A 48 20.57 -2.60 7.29
CA ILE A 48 21.28 -1.32 7.43
C ILE A 48 21.18 -0.77 8.86
N TYR A 49 20.06 -0.96 9.57
CA TYR A 49 19.90 -0.49 10.93
C TYR A 49 20.83 -1.20 11.93
N PHE A 50 21.03 -2.52 11.76
CA PHE A 50 21.90 -3.32 12.63
C PHE A 50 23.38 -3.30 12.23
N PHE A 51 23.67 -3.33 10.93
CA PHE A 51 25.04 -3.44 10.40
C PHE A 51 25.60 -2.14 9.82
N GLY A 52 24.79 -1.08 9.70
CA GLY A 52 25.21 0.23 9.22
C GLY A 52 25.88 1.08 10.29
N GLY A 53 26.44 2.22 9.86
CA GLY A 53 27.11 3.18 10.75
C GLY A 53 26.13 3.93 11.66
N GLU A 54 26.62 4.38 12.82
CA GLU A 54 25.81 5.08 13.81
C GLU A 54 25.21 6.40 13.28
N SER A 55 25.93 7.08 12.38
CA SER A 55 25.49 8.33 11.75
C SER A 55 24.19 8.21 10.94
N ILE A 56 23.89 7.03 10.36
CA ILE A 56 22.69 6.81 9.54
C ILE A 56 21.56 6.12 10.31
N LYS A 57 21.79 5.70 11.56
CA LYS A 57 20.85 4.86 12.31
C LYS A 57 19.50 5.53 12.52
N ASN A 58 19.49 6.81 12.89
CA ASN A 58 18.25 7.58 13.10
C ASN A 58 17.50 7.82 11.79
N PHE A 59 18.24 8.02 10.69
CA PHE A 59 17.64 8.16 9.36
C PHE A 59 16.96 6.88 8.91
N VAL A 60 17.63 5.73 9.08
CA VAL A 60 17.07 4.41 8.74
C VAL A 60 15.88 4.07 9.61
N LEU A 61 15.91 4.41 10.91
CA LEU A 61 14.77 4.23 11.81
C LEU A 61 13.54 5.02 11.32
N ALA A 62 13.72 6.27 10.89
CA ALA A 62 12.64 7.06 10.30
C ALA A 62 12.10 6.43 9.01
N LEU A 63 12.96 5.87 8.16
CA LEU A 63 12.55 5.16 6.95
C LEU A 63 11.74 3.88 7.27
N ILE A 64 12.16 3.08 8.26
CA ILE A 64 11.44 1.88 8.69
C ILE A 64 10.02 2.24 9.13
N LEU A 65 9.88 3.25 9.99
CA LEU A 65 8.56 3.73 10.44
C LEU A 65 7.73 4.24 9.25
N GLY A 66 8.34 5.02 8.35
CA GLY A 66 7.68 5.53 7.15
C GLY A 66 7.15 4.42 6.24
N VAL A 67 7.92 3.35 6.03
CA VAL A 67 7.50 2.20 5.22
C VAL A 67 6.35 1.45 5.87
N ILE A 68 6.40 1.20 7.19
CA ILE A 68 5.33 0.49 7.91
C ILE A 68 4.02 1.30 7.81
N ILE A 69 4.07 2.58 8.18
CA ILE A 69 2.89 3.47 8.19
C ILE A 69 2.36 3.65 6.75
N GLY A 70 3.25 3.90 5.78
CA GLY A 70 2.88 4.11 4.38
C GLY A 70 2.26 2.89 3.72
N THR A 71 2.75 1.69 4.04
CA THR A 71 2.21 0.43 3.51
C THR A 71 0.81 0.17 4.06
N TYR A 72 0.63 0.30 5.38
CA TYR A 72 -0.68 0.13 6.01
C TYR A 72 -1.69 1.15 5.48
N SER A 73 -1.32 2.44 5.48
CA SER A 73 -2.18 3.52 5.00
C SER A 73 -2.59 3.34 3.53
N SER A 74 -1.65 2.97 2.66
CA SER A 74 -1.92 2.81 1.23
C SER A 74 -2.86 1.63 0.89
N ILE A 75 -2.93 0.60 1.73
CA ILE A 75 -3.76 -0.59 1.49
C ILE A 75 -5.13 -0.42 2.16
N PHE A 76 -5.15 0.01 3.42
CA PHE A 76 -6.35 -0.03 4.27
C PHE A 76 -7.10 1.30 4.39
N VAL A 77 -6.44 2.45 4.17
CA VAL A 77 -7.09 3.77 4.28
C VAL A 77 -7.56 4.29 2.93
N ALA A 78 -6.76 4.08 1.88
CA ALA A 78 -7.07 4.55 0.53
C ALA A 78 -8.35 3.93 -0.08
N SER A 79 -8.56 2.63 0.13
CA SER A 79 -9.68 1.86 -0.42
C SER A 79 -11.05 2.31 0.11
N PRO A 80 -11.27 2.45 1.43
CA PRO A 80 -12.52 3.00 1.96
C PRO A 80 -12.71 4.49 1.68
N LEU A 81 -11.62 5.29 1.62
CA LEU A 81 -11.73 6.72 1.30
C LEU A 81 -12.30 6.96 -0.12
N LEU A 82 -11.90 6.13 -1.07
CA LEU A 82 -12.45 6.12 -2.43
C LEU A 82 -13.93 5.74 -2.47
N ALA A 83 -14.32 4.73 -1.70
CA ALA A 83 -15.72 4.28 -1.59
C ALA A 83 -16.62 5.38 -1.02
N ILE A 84 -16.15 6.06 0.05
CA ILE A 84 -16.87 7.18 0.67
C ILE A 84 -17.02 8.36 -0.29
N TRP A 85 -15.94 8.73 -1.00
CA TRP A 85 -15.99 9.85 -1.94
C TRP A 85 -16.95 9.61 -3.12
N ARG A 86 -17.06 8.37 -3.60
CA ARG A 86 -18.03 7.99 -4.64
C ARG A 86 -19.47 7.99 -4.13
N LYS A 87 -19.72 7.60 -2.88
CA LYS A 87 -21.07 7.57 -2.28
C LYS A 87 -21.64 8.97 -2.01
N SER A 88 -20.78 9.99 -1.97
CA SER A 88 -21.17 11.40 -1.76
C SER A 88 -21.55 12.12 -3.06
N LYS A 89 -21.48 11.47 -4.23
CA LYS A 89 -21.78 12.06 -5.54
C LYS A 89 -22.82 11.21 -6.26
#